data_AF-A0A9P6FJ80-F1
#
_entry.id   AF-A0A9P6FJ80-F1
#
_cell.length_a   1.000
_cell.length_b   1.000
_cell.length_c   1.000
_cell.angle_alpha   90.00
_cell.angle_beta   90.00
_cell.angle_gamma   90.00
#
_symmetry.space_group_name_H-M   'P 1'
#
loop_
_entity.id
_entity.type
_entity.pdbx_description
1 polymer ?
#
loop_
_entity_poly.entity_id
_entity_poly.type
_entity_poly.pdbx_seq_one_letter_code
_entity_poly.pdbx_strand_id
1 'polypeptide(L)'
;NKIPAIENLGATKDLNDSLDLTDNDIRVLGNFPSLPRLKTLLMANNRISKIEATLSQYVPHLTTVVLTNNSITELSDCVGLAGCGSLEYLVLLDNPVAKKKYYRQYIIWKLPSVRVLDFTRIRKA
;
A
#
# COMPACT_ATOMS: atom_id res chain seq x y z
N ASN A 1 -6.31 -12.86 18.60
CA ASN A 1 -5.11 -13.27 17.84
C ASN A 1 -4.90 -12.28 16.71
N LYS A 2 -3.78 -11.55 16.69
CA LYS A 2 -3.41 -10.67 15.58
C LYS A 2 -2.64 -11.47 14.53
N ILE A 3 -2.88 -11.18 13.26
CA ILE A 3 -2.24 -11.91 12.15
C ILE A 3 -0.87 -11.28 11.87
N PRO A 4 0.24 -12.06 11.81
CA PRO A 4 1.59 -11.53 11.61
C PRO A 4 2.01 -11.41 10.14
N ALA A 5 1.28 -12.06 9.22
CA ALA A 5 1.59 -12.11 7.79
C ALA A 5 0.32 -12.36 6.97
N ILE A 6 0.31 -11.85 5.72
CA ILE A 6 -0.74 -12.18 4.76
C ILE A 6 -0.49 -13.59 4.24
N GLU A 7 -1.48 -14.47 4.34
CA GLU A 7 -1.41 -15.84 3.84
C GLU A 7 -2.82 -16.37 3.58
N ASN A 8 -2.93 -17.49 2.84
CA ASN A 8 -4.18 -18.20 2.59
C ASN A 8 -5.30 -17.37 1.92
N LEU A 9 -5.00 -16.21 1.34
CA LEU A 9 -5.98 -15.39 0.62
C LEU A 9 -6.54 -16.09 -0.63
N GLY A 10 -5.95 -17.19 -1.10
CA GLY A 10 -6.50 -17.98 -2.20
C GLY A 10 -7.90 -18.53 -1.88
N ALA A 11 -8.21 -18.73 -0.59
CA ALA A 11 -9.53 -19.15 -0.13
C ALA A 11 -10.64 -18.11 -0.43
N THR A 12 -10.27 -16.84 -0.65
CA THR A 12 -11.22 -15.77 -1.01
C THR A 12 -11.72 -15.86 -2.44
N LYS A 13 -11.07 -16.67 -3.29
CA LYS A 13 -11.43 -16.90 -4.70
C LYS A 13 -11.59 -15.63 -5.52
N ASP A 14 -10.84 -14.58 -5.19
CA ASP A 14 -10.89 -13.27 -5.86
C ASP A 14 -12.31 -12.66 -5.90
N LEU A 15 -13.15 -12.94 -4.89
CA LEU A 15 -14.53 -12.44 -4.87
C LEU A 15 -14.68 -11.04 -4.26
N ASN A 16 -13.61 -10.50 -3.69
CA ASN A 16 -13.65 -9.25 -2.92
C ASN A 16 -12.97 -8.10 -3.67
N ASP A 17 -13.66 -6.98 -3.82
CA ASP A 17 -13.09 -5.74 -4.34
C ASP A 17 -12.27 -4.98 -3.27
N SER A 18 -12.46 -5.32 -2.00
CA SER A 18 -11.82 -4.66 -0.86
C SER A 18 -11.40 -5.67 0.20
N LEU A 19 -10.24 -5.43 0.80
CA LEU A 19 -9.73 -6.22 1.92
C LEU A 19 -9.33 -5.28 3.06
N ASP A 20 -9.89 -5.54 4.24
CA ASP A 20 -9.55 -4.83 5.47
C ASP A 20 -8.70 -5.75 6.37
N LEU A 21 -7.47 -5.32 6.60
CA LEU A 21 -6.49 -5.98 7.47
C LEU A 21 -6.03 -5.03 8.59
N THR A 22 -6.82 -4.00 8.90
CA THR A 22 -6.55 -3.05 9.97
C THR A 22 -6.37 -3.75 11.32
N ASP A 23 -5.54 -3.19 12.19
CA ASP A 23 -5.31 -3.66 13.58
C ASP A 23 -4.66 -5.06 13.70
N ASN A 24 -3.76 -5.40 12.77
CA ASN A 24 -2.99 -6.64 12.80
C ASN A 24 -1.49 -6.39 13.12
N ASP A 25 -0.65 -7.42 13.01
CA ASP A 25 0.80 -7.35 13.25
C ASP A 25 1.61 -7.65 11.97
N ILE A 26 1.04 -7.32 10.81
CA ILE A 26 1.63 -7.62 9.49
C ILE A 26 2.86 -6.75 9.27
N ARG A 27 3.97 -7.38 8.83
CA ARG A 27 5.27 -6.71 8.62
C ARG A 27 5.64 -6.47 7.17
N VAL A 28 5.07 -7.25 6.25
CA VAL A 28 5.37 -7.18 4.82
C VAL A 28 4.06 -7.06 4.06
N LEU A 29 3.95 -6.05 3.21
CA LEU A 29 2.89 -5.94 2.22
C LEU A 29 3.30 -6.78 0.99
N GLY A 30 2.80 -8.01 0.93
CA GLY A 30 3.22 -9.02 -0.03
C GLY A 30 2.45 -10.33 0.17
N ASN A 31 2.93 -11.40 -0.47
CA ASN A 31 2.35 -12.75 -0.38
C ASN A 31 0.86 -12.84 -0.79
N PHE A 32 0.43 -11.98 -1.72
CA PHE A 32 -0.90 -12.07 -2.31
C PHE A 32 -0.93 -13.17 -3.39
N PRO A 33 -1.99 -13.99 -3.46
CA PRO A 33 -2.29 -14.73 -4.68
C PRO A 33 -2.76 -13.76 -5.78
N SER A 34 -2.95 -14.26 -6.99
CA SER A 34 -3.56 -13.45 -8.06
C SER A 34 -4.98 -13.05 -7.67
N LEU A 35 -5.19 -11.75 -7.45
CA LEU A 35 -6.44 -11.12 -7.05
C LEU A 35 -6.72 -9.89 -7.93
N PRO A 36 -7.00 -10.06 -9.23
CA PRO A 36 -7.25 -8.94 -10.14
C PRO A 36 -8.50 -8.13 -9.79
N ARG A 37 -9.47 -8.66 -9.03
CA ARG A 37 -10.64 -7.85 -8.61
C ARG A 37 -10.34 -6.90 -7.47
N LEU A 38 -9.30 -7.16 -6.68
CA LEU A 38 -8.98 -6.34 -5.51
C LEU A 38 -8.57 -4.92 -5.92
N LYS A 39 -9.32 -3.93 -5.41
CA LYS A 39 -9.11 -2.49 -5.67
C LYS A 39 -8.68 -1.72 -4.44
N THR A 40 -9.16 -2.12 -3.26
CA THR A 40 -8.92 -1.39 -2.01
C THR A 40 -8.27 -2.28 -0.97
N LEU A 41 -7.19 -1.78 -0.37
CA LEU A 41 -6.50 -2.44 0.71
C LEU A 41 -6.37 -1.49 1.91
N LEU A 42 -7.00 -1.87 3.02
CA LEU A 42 -6.92 -1.14 4.29
C LEU A 42 -5.97 -1.90 5.22
N MET A 43 -4.86 -1.26 5.61
CA MET A 43 -3.83 -1.87 6.45
C MET A 43 -3.38 -0.92 7.56
N ALA A 44 -4.30 -0.11 8.08
CA ALA A 44 -3.95 0.78 9.17
C ALA A 44 -3.54 -0.02 10.42
N ASN A 45 -2.73 0.59 11.28
CA ASN A 45 -2.33 0.01 12.58
C ASN A 45 -1.70 -1.39 12.45
N ASN A 46 -0.72 -1.51 11.55
CA ASN A 46 0.09 -2.71 11.36
C ASN A 46 1.57 -2.39 11.63
N ARG A 47 2.50 -3.27 11.23
CA ARG A 47 3.95 -3.10 11.41
C ARG A 47 4.70 -3.16 10.08
N ILE A 48 4.06 -2.74 9.00
CA ILE A 48 4.61 -2.87 7.65
C ILE A 48 5.85 -2.01 7.53
N SER A 49 6.97 -2.63 7.20
CA SER A 49 8.24 -1.95 6.92
C SER A 49 8.78 -2.28 5.52
N LYS A 50 8.17 -3.23 4.82
CA LYS A 50 8.57 -3.65 3.46
C LYS A 50 7.36 -3.86 2.57
N ILE A 51 7.48 -3.42 1.32
CA ILE A 51 6.51 -3.67 0.24
C ILE A 51 7.21 -4.48 -0.83
N GLU A 52 6.61 -5.60 -1.25
CA GLU A 52 7.20 -6.46 -2.29
C GLU A 52 7.18 -5.78 -3.67
N ALA A 53 8.30 -5.87 -4.39
CA ALA A 53 8.42 -5.29 -5.74
C ALA A 53 7.53 -5.98 -6.78
N THR A 54 7.10 -7.21 -6.50
CA THR A 54 6.23 -8.04 -7.35
C THR A 54 4.76 -7.85 -7.05
N LEU A 55 4.37 -6.99 -6.10
CA LEU A 55 2.99 -6.80 -5.65
C LEU A 55 2.01 -6.59 -6.82
N SER A 56 2.40 -5.77 -7.81
CA SER A 56 1.55 -5.45 -8.97
C SER A 56 1.27 -6.63 -9.89
N GLN A 57 2.05 -7.72 -9.82
CA GLN A 57 1.78 -8.94 -10.58
C GLN A 57 0.57 -9.71 -10.04
N TYR A 58 0.29 -9.53 -8.75
CA TYR A 58 -0.77 -10.25 -8.04
C TYR A 58 -2.03 -9.41 -7.87
N VAL A 59 -1.89 -8.10 -7.66
CA VAL A 59 -3.00 -7.15 -7.47
C VAL A 59 -2.93 -6.01 -8.50
N PRO A 60 -3.06 -6.31 -9.81
CA PRO A 60 -2.79 -5.35 -10.89
C PRO A 60 -3.73 -4.14 -10.92
N HIS A 61 -4.93 -4.25 -10.33
CA HIS A 61 -5.98 -3.23 -10.37
C HIS A 61 -6.17 -2.49 -9.04
N LEU A 62 -5.17 -2.53 -8.17
CA LEU A 62 -5.20 -1.84 -6.88
C LEU A 62 -5.24 -0.32 -7.08
N THR A 63 -6.30 0.34 -6.60
CA THR A 63 -6.52 1.79 -6.73
C THR A 63 -6.31 2.55 -5.42
N THR A 64 -6.52 1.89 -4.28
CA THR A 64 -6.53 2.52 -2.96
C THR A 64 -5.75 1.70 -1.96
N VAL A 65 -4.75 2.32 -1.33
CA VAL A 65 -3.94 1.70 -0.29
C VAL A 65 -3.83 2.62 0.92
N VAL A 66 -4.29 2.15 2.07
CA VAL A 66 -4.20 2.86 3.34
C VAL A 66 -3.19 2.14 4.24
N LEU A 67 -2.07 2.81 4.51
CA LEU A 67 -0.96 2.31 5.33
C LEU A 67 -0.76 3.18 6.58
N THR A 68 -1.79 3.91 7.02
CA THR A 68 -1.71 4.77 8.21
C THR A 68 -1.17 4.00 9.42
N ASN A 69 -0.29 4.62 10.20
CA ASN A 69 0.28 4.05 11.42
C ASN A 69 0.93 2.66 11.18
N ASN A 70 1.99 2.67 10.37
CA ASN A 70 2.85 1.52 10.07
C ASN A 70 4.32 1.88 10.34
N SER A 71 5.25 1.01 9.93
CA SER A 71 6.70 1.12 10.19
C SER A 71 7.52 1.43 8.93
N ILE A 72 6.92 2.06 7.91
CA ILE A 72 7.62 2.42 6.67
C ILE A 72 8.58 3.56 6.97
N THR A 73 9.87 3.31 6.79
CA THR A 73 10.90 4.21 7.31
C THR A 73 11.56 5.00 6.21
N GLU A 74 12.04 4.33 5.15
CA GLU A 74 12.78 4.95 4.07
C GLU A 74 11.91 5.25 2.84
N LEU A 75 12.30 6.27 2.06
CA LEU A 75 11.62 6.59 0.81
C LEU A 75 11.71 5.43 -0.19
N SER A 76 12.82 4.68 -0.16
CA SER A 76 13.03 3.48 -0.96
C SER A 76 12.06 2.34 -0.63
N ASP A 77 11.48 2.30 0.56
CA ASP A 77 10.57 1.23 0.98
C ASP A 77 9.23 1.32 0.22
N CYS A 78 8.90 2.51 -0.31
CA CYS A 78 7.70 2.75 -1.11
C CYS A 78 7.83 2.28 -2.57
N VAL A 79 9.02 1.87 -3.01
CA VAL A 79 9.29 1.52 -4.41
C VAL A 79 8.50 0.30 -4.88
N GLY A 80 8.10 -0.60 -3.97
CA GLY A 80 7.24 -1.74 -4.29
C GLY A 80 5.87 -1.34 -4.84
N LEU A 81 5.39 -0.12 -4.56
CA LEU A 81 4.14 0.42 -5.11
C LEU A 81 4.30 0.96 -6.54
N ALA A 82 5.52 1.15 -7.04
CA ALA A 82 5.76 1.77 -8.36
C ALA A 82 5.22 0.93 -9.53
N GLY A 83 5.08 -0.38 -9.35
CA GLY A 83 4.45 -1.26 -10.34
C GLY A 83 2.91 -1.14 -10.39
N CYS A 84 2.28 -0.55 -9.38
CA CYS A 84 0.82 -0.44 -9.29
C CYS A 84 0.31 0.74 -10.13
N GLY A 85 0.20 0.53 -11.45
CA GLY A 85 -0.17 1.58 -12.42
C GLY A 85 -1.56 2.20 -12.20
N SER A 86 -2.46 1.47 -11.54
CA SER A 86 -3.82 1.93 -11.20
C SER A 86 -3.92 2.63 -9.83
N LEU A 87 -2.83 2.74 -9.07
CA LEU A 87 -2.86 3.31 -7.71
C LEU A 87 -3.13 4.82 -7.75
N GLU A 88 -4.27 5.24 -7.25
CA GLU A 88 -4.70 6.65 -7.24
C GLU A 88 -4.70 7.27 -5.84
N TYR A 89 -5.03 6.48 -4.82
CA TYR A 89 -5.18 6.93 -3.44
C TYR A 89 -4.17 6.21 -2.54
N LEU A 90 -3.24 6.98 -1.97
CA LEU A 90 -2.23 6.47 -1.06
C LEU A 90 -2.24 7.27 0.24
N VAL A 91 -2.27 6.57 1.36
CA VAL A 91 -2.15 7.18 2.70
C VAL A 91 -1.01 6.50 3.44
N LEU A 92 -0.02 7.29 3.84
CA LEU A 92 1.19 6.88 4.58
C LEU A 92 1.36 7.69 5.87
N LEU A 93 0.32 8.40 6.30
CA LEU A 93 0.29 9.11 7.58
C LEU A 93 0.74 8.23 8.74
N ASP A 94 1.34 8.84 9.75
CA ASP A 94 1.86 8.15 10.93
C ASP A 94 2.88 7.04 10.65
N ASN A 95 3.56 7.10 9.49
CA ASN A 95 4.79 6.34 9.24
C ASN A 95 6.02 7.25 9.41
N PRO A 96 7.17 6.73 9.86
CA PRO A 96 8.40 7.52 9.92
C PRO A 96 8.79 8.19 8.59
N VAL A 97 8.51 7.55 7.45
CA VAL A 97 8.80 8.09 6.11
C VAL A 97 8.12 9.44 5.85
N ALA A 98 6.92 9.67 6.41
CA ALA A 98 6.14 10.90 6.20
C ALA A 98 6.84 12.15 6.76
N LYS A 99 7.80 11.99 7.68
CA LYS A 99 8.58 13.08 8.27
C LYS A 99 9.88 13.38 7.50
N LYS A 100 10.23 12.60 6.47
CA LYS A 100 11.49 12.79 5.72
C LYS A 100 11.43 14.00 4.81
N LYS A 101 12.60 14.62 4.59
CA LYS A 101 12.77 15.68 3.60
C LYS A 101 12.36 15.16 2.22
N TYR A 102 11.68 16.01 1.45
CA TYR A 102 11.20 15.71 0.10
C TYR A 102 10.21 14.54 0.00
N TYR A 103 9.65 14.06 1.11
CA TYR A 103 8.74 12.92 1.14
C TYR A 103 7.62 13.03 0.09
N ARG A 104 6.86 14.13 0.12
CA ARG A 104 5.75 14.34 -0.82
C ARG A 104 6.23 14.38 -2.28
N GLN A 105 7.31 15.10 -2.57
CA GLN A 105 7.87 15.23 -3.92
C GLN A 105 8.39 13.89 -4.45
N TYR A 106 9.08 13.13 -3.60
CA TYR A 106 9.60 11.82 -3.94
C TYR A 106 8.47 10.85 -4.29
N ILE A 107 7.42 10.78 -3.47
CA ILE A 107 6.27 9.91 -3.72
C ILE A 107 5.57 10.31 -5.02
N ILE A 108 5.33 11.60 -5.27
CA ILE A 108 4.73 12.09 -6.52
C ILE A 108 5.58 11.72 -7.74
N TRP A 109 6.90 11.87 -7.65
CA TRP A 109 7.81 11.54 -8.74
C TRP A 109 7.90 10.04 -8.98
N LYS A 110 7.97 9.24 -7.90
CA LYS A 110 8.15 7.78 -7.98
C LYS A 110 6.87 7.04 -8.35
N LEU A 111 5.71 7.54 -7.91
CA LEU A 111 4.39 6.96 -8.09
C LEU A 111 3.48 7.93 -8.89
N PRO A 112 3.71 8.10 -10.20
CA PRO A 112 3.03 9.12 -11.02
C PRO A 112 1.51 8.87 -11.23
N SER A 113 1.04 7.66 -10.93
CA SER A 113 -0.38 7.29 -10.93
C SER A 113 -1.14 7.94 -9.78
N VAL A 114 -0.48 8.18 -8.64
CA VAL A 114 -1.13 8.69 -7.42
C VAL A 114 -1.71 10.08 -7.67
N ARG A 115 -2.99 10.25 -7.30
CA ARG A 115 -3.76 11.50 -7.43
C ARG A 115 -4.04 12.15 -6.09
N VAL A 116 -4.15 11.35 -5.05
CA VAL A 116 -4.38 11.79 -3.68
C VAL A 116 -3.35 11.12 -2.78
N LEU A 117 -2.53 11.94 -2.12
CA LEU A 117 -1.54 11.50 -1.15
C LEU A 117 -1.85 12.14 0.20
N ASP A 118 -2.03 11.31 1.23
CA ASP A 118 -2.32 11.73 2.60
C ASP A 118 -3.53 12.68 2.67
N PHE A 119 -4.63 12.23 2.07
CA PHE A 119 -5.90 12.97 1.90
C PHE A 119 -5.78 14.31 1.16
N THR A 120 -4.62 14.61 0.59
CA THR A 120 -4.35 15.87 -0.12
C THR A 120 -4.16 15.60 -1.60
N ARG A 121 -5.06 16.16 -2.43
CA ARG A 121 -4.98 16.07 -3.89
C ARG A 121 -3.65 16.61 -4.42
N ILE A 122 -3.02 15.87 -5.30
CA ILE A 122 -1.84 16.31 -6.05
C ILE A 122 -2.34 17.22 -7.17
N ARG A 123 -2.02 18.51 -7.05
CA ARG A 123 -2.26 19.46 -8.13
C ARG A 123 -1.16 19.25 -9.16
N LYS A 124 -1.54 19.03 -10.43
CA LYS A 124 -0.58 19.12 -11.52
C LYS A 124 -0.18 20.59 -11.63
N ALA A 125 1.12 20.86 -11.67
CA ALA A 125 1.64 22.18 -12.04
C ALA A 125 1.25 22.51 -13.48
#